data_AF-A0A0Q6YZ26-F1
#
_entry.id   AF-A0A0Q6YZ26-F1
#
_cell.length_a   1.000
_cell.length_b   1.000
_cell.length_c   1.000
_cell.angle_alpha   90.00
_cell.angle_beta   90.00
_cell.angle_gamma   90.00
#
_symmetry.space_group_name_H-M   'P 1'
#
loop_
_entity.id
_entity.type
_entity.pdbx_description
1 polymer ?
#
loop_
_entity_poly.entity_id
_entity_poly.type
_entity_poly.pdbx_seq_one_letter_code
_entity_poly.pdbx_strand_id
1 'polypeptide(L)'
;MGVHNRLRLLALASVLIAGCSSSKTHSPPPVERDRCLDAGPVKSVEYDNCVADREASQSMALSALLDDTGDYPQPMEIVDVVDDIYQPSDFPDTPVPMLYKGAGSISTTEKRALPFKVKVTWKYSSKGLIPALRDRVRMDEMERLILPAMQDKGLAKWVCTVTGGKQREWIFYTRSDEAFIAQTRAILAQTGPYPIELSARKEPALSTEMQSGESLPENIRITPKTCVE
;
A
#
# COMPACT_ATOMS: atom_id res chain seq x y z
N MET A 1 28.50 90.74 7.55
CA MET A 1 28.40 91.11 6.12
C MET A 1 28.42 89.81 5.35
N GLY A 2 27.27 89.31 4.85
CA GLY A 2 26.87 89.50 3.45
C GLY A 2 27.94 88.92 2.52
N VAL A 3 27.74 87.89 1.72
CA VAL A 3 26.74 87.78 0.65
C VAL A 3 26.69 86.32 0.16
N HIS A 4 25.51 85.91 -0.30
CA HIS A 4 25.17 84.70 -1.05
C HIS A 4 26.23 84.23 -2.07
N ASN A 5 26.36 82.91 -2.26
CA ASN A 5 26.29 82.40 -3.62
C ASN A 5 25.77 80.96 -3.71
N ARG A 6 24.77 80.80 -4.58
CA ARG A 6 24.18 79.52 -4.99
C ARG A 6 25.12 78.86 -6.01
N LEU A 7 25.46 77.58 -5.81
CA LEU A 7 26.00 76.73 -6.88
C LEU A 7 25.44 75.32 -6.68
N ARG A 8 24.27 75.04 -7.27
CA ARG A 8 24.10 74.28 -8.51
C ARG A 8 24.66 72.84 -8.44
N LEU A 9 23.70 71.93 -8.24
CA LEU A 9 23.74 70.51 -8.59
C LEU A 9 24.41 70.28 -9.95
N LEU A 10 25.29 69.27 -10.00
CA LEU A 10 25.56 68.40 -11.16
C LEU A 10 26.37 67.20 -10.63
N ALA A 11 25.69 66.19 -10.09
CA ALA A 11 26.29 64.86 -9.93
C ALA A 11 26.06 64.10 -11.24
N LEU A 12 27.15 63.81 -11.93
CA LEU A 12 27.20 63.07 -13.19
C LEU A 12 26.55 61.69 -13.03
N ALA A 13 25.49 61.44 -13.79
CA ALA A 13 24.97 60.12 -14.04
C ALA A 13 25.92 59.39 -14.99
N SER A 14 26.85 58.61 -14.44
CA SER A 14 27.60 57.63 -15.21
C SER A 14 26.71 56.41 -15.44
N VAL A 15 25.95 56.45 -16.54
CA VAL A 15 25.29 55.28 -17.10
C VAL A 15 26.38 54.33 -17.57
N LEU A 16 26.69 53.28 -16.80
CA LEU A 16 27.37 52.12 -17.33
C LEU A 16 26.35 51.34 -18.16
N ILE A 17 26.34 51.60 -19.47
CA ILE A 17 25.81 50.67 -20.46
C ILE A 17 26.76 49.46 -20.42
N ALA A 18 26.54 48.55 -19.47
CA ALA A 18 27.05 47.20 -19.59
C ALA A 18 26.28 46.58 -20.75
N GLY A 19 26.94 46.52 -21.90
CA GLY A 19 26.39 45.99 -23.14
C GLY A 19 25.83 44.60 -22.92
N CYS A 20 24.57 44.43 -23.28
CA CYS A 20 23.98 43.15 -23.61
C CYS A 20 24.72 42.59 -24.84
N SER A 21 25.84 41.92 -24.62
CA SER A 21 26.51 41.15 -25.67
C SER A 21 27.30 40.00 -25.07
N SER A 22 26.56 38.97 -24.65
CA SER A 22 27.03 37.60 -24.79
C SER A 22 25.81 36.76 -25.08
N SER A 23 25.72 36.36 -26.35
CA SER A 23 24.87 35.31 -26.89
C SER A 23 24.87 34.08 -25.97
N LYS A 24 23.94 34.03 -25.01
CA LYS A 24 23.40 32.75 -24.57
C LYS A 24 22.52 32.31 -25.72
N THR A 25 23.04 31.37 -26.49
CA THR A 25 22.24 30.44 -27.28
C THR A 25 20.99 30.10 -26.47
N HIS A 26 19.86 30.67 -26.87
CA HIS A 26 18.54 30.21 -26.47
C HIS A 26 18.33 28.84 -27.13
N SER A 27 19.12 27.86 -26.71
CA SER A 27 18.71 26.49 -26.88
C SER A 27 17.42 26.36 -26.07
N PRO A 28 16.28 25.96 -26.67
CA PRO A 28 15.12 25.61 -25.88
C PRO A 28 15.57 24.62 -24.81
N PRO A 29 14.99 24.69 -23.59
CA PRO A 29 15.29 23.67 -22.58
C PRO A 29 15.13 22.31 -23.23
N PRO A 30 16.05 21.35 -22.97
CA PRO A 30 15.97 20.04 -23.57
C PRO A 30 14.56 19.50 -23.34
N VAL A 31 13.86 19.19 -24.44
CA VAL A 31 12.52 18.59 -24.35
C VAL A 31 12.73 17.24 -23.69
N GLU A 32 12.46 17.17 -22.38
CA GLU A 32 12.56 15.92 -21.65
C GLU A 32 11.44 15.02 -22.19
N ARG A 33 11.85 13.98 -22.93
CA ARG A 33 10.92 12.99 -23.46
C ARG A 33 10.18 12.36 -22.27
N ASP A 34 8.86 12.25 -22.37
CA ASP A 34 8.07 11.59 -21.35
C ASP A 34 8.57 10.15 -21.15
N ARG A 35 9.07 9.84 -19.95
CA ARG A 35 9.60 8.53 -19.58
C ARG A 35 8.57 7.41 -19.76
N CYS A 36 7.27 7.72 -19.73
CA CYS A 36 6.25 6.71 -19.99
C CYS A 36 6.22 6.22 -21.44
N LEU A 37 6.84 6.95 -22.38
CA LEU A 37 7.03 6.48 -23.75
C LEU A 37 8.01 5.29 -23.85
N ASP A 38 8.76 4.98 -22.79
CA ASP A 38 9.58 3.76 -22.70
C ASP A 38 8.75 2.52 -22.35
N ALA A 39 7.59 2.70 -21.71
CA ALA A 39 6.68 1.61 -21.37
C ALA A 39 5.83 1.19 -22.58
N GLY A 40 5.46 2.13 -23.44
CA GLY A 40 4.66 1.89 -24.64
C GLY A 40 4.31 3.17 -25.40
N PRO A 41 3.75 3.06 -26.61
CA PRO A 41 3.27 4.22 -27.36
C PRO A 41 2.06 4.87 -26.66
N VAL A 42 1.83 6.16 -26.95
CA VAL A 42 0.69 6.90 -26.39
C VAL A 42 -0.63 6.16 -26.69
N LYS A 43 -1.51 6.07 -25.68
CA LYS A 43 -2.78 5.31 -25.69
C LYS A 43 -2.63 3.79 -25.66
N SER A 44 -1.44 3.24 -25.38
CA SER A 44 -1.32 1.84 -25.02
C SER A 44 -1.64 1.64 -23.53
N VAL A 45 -2.06 0.43 -23.17
CA VAL A 45 -2.33 0.05 -21.78
C VAL A 45 -1.09 0.26 -20.91
N GLU A 46 0.10 -0.04 -21.45
CA GLU A 46 1.38 0.15 -20.77
C GLU A 46 1.70 1.63 -20.52
N TYR A 47 1.46 2.49 -21.52
CA TYR A 47 1.64 3.93 -21.37
C TYR A 47 0.67 4.51 -20.33
N ASP A 48 -0.62 4.19 -20.43
CA ASP A 48 -1.64 4.69 -19.51
C ASP A 48 -1.40 4.22 -18.07
N ASN A 49 -0.94 2.96 -17.88
CA ASN A 49 -0.54 2.47 -16.57
C ASN A 49 0.67 3.23 -16.00
N CYS A 50 1.68 3.53 -16.83
CA CYS A 50 2.84 4.30 -16.39
C CYS A 50 2.46 5.73 -15.96
N VAL A 51 1.59 6.39 -16.73
CA VAL A 51 1.10 7.73 -16.39
C VAL A 51 0.37 7.70 -15.04
N ALA A 52 -0.51 6.72 -14.85
CA ALA A 52 -1.23 6.55 -13.58
C ALA A 52 -0.29 6.24 -12.39
N ASP A 53 0.76 5.44 -12.58
CA ASP A 53 1.77 5.17 -11.54
C ASP A 53 2.57 6.44 -11.18
N ARG A 54 2.89 7.28 -12.18
CA ARG A 54 3.54 8.58 -11.96
C ARG A 54 2.64 9.52 -11.16
N GLU A 55 1.37 9.63 -11.51
CA GLU A 55 0.40 10.43 -10.76
C GLU A 55 0.22 9.92 -9.33
N ALA A 56 0.14 8.61 -9.13
CA ALA A 56 0.10 7.99 -7.80
C ALA A 56 1.37 8.33 -7.00
N SER A 57 2.55 8.26 -7.60
CA SER A 57 3.82 8.64 -6.97
C SER A 57 3.82 10.11 -6.52
N GLN A 58 3.35 11.01 -7.38
CA GLN A 58 3.28 12.43 -7.09
C GLN A 58 2.28 12.73 -5.98
N SER A 59 1.11 12.07 -6.01
CA SER A 59 0.10 12.16 -4.95
C SER A 59 0.66 11.66 -3.62
N MET A 60 1.34 10.50 -3.61
CA MET A 60 2.03 9.99 -2.41
C MET A 60 3.07 10.97 -1.88
N ALA A 61 3.91 11.52 -2.75
CA ALA A 61 4.95 12.47 -2.34
C ALA A 61 4.34 13.77 -1.80
N LEU A 62 3.26 14.26 -2.41
CA LEU A 62 2.54 15.42 -1.92
C LEU A 62 1.91 15.14 -0.55
N SER A 63 1.25 13.99 -0.41
CA SER A 63 0.74 13.51 0.87
C SER A 63 1.88 13.52 1.92
N ALA A 64 3.01 12.88 1.60
CA ALA A 64 4.21 12.82 2.46
C ALA A 64 4.70 14.18 2.97
N LEU A 65 4.61 15.22 2.14
CA LEU A 65 4.99 16.57 2.51
C LEU A 65 3.96 17.30 3.38
N LEU A 66 2.69 16.87 3.36
CA LEU A 66 1.58 17.51 4.04
C LEU A 66 1.22 16.85 5.38
N ASP A 67 1.73 15.66 5.67
CA ASP A 67 1.50 14.98 6.94
C ASP A 67 2.49 15.43 8.00
N ASP A 68 1.98 16.14 9.00
CA ASP A 68 2.74 16.50 10.19
C ASP A 68 2.81 15.34 11.22
N THR A 69 2.12 14.22 10.98
CA THR A 69 2.10 13.06 11.91
C THR A 69 3.21 12.04 11.66
N GLY A 70 3.78 12.00 10.45
CA GLY A 70 4.89 11.13 10.08
C GLY A 70 4.51 9.66 9.88
N ASP A 71 3.23 9.34 9.66
CA ASP A 71 2.68 7.98 9.73
C ASP A 71 2.58 7.31 8.35
N TYR A 72 3.47 7.67 7.41
CA TYR A 72 3.42 7.13 6.05
C TYR A 72 3.82 5.65 5.98
N PRO A 73 3.07 4.84 5.20
CA PRO A 73 3.51 3.51 4.85
C PRO A 73 4.82 3.63 4.07
N GLN A 74 5.93 3.28 4.71
CA GLN A 74 7.19 3.11 4.01
C GLN A 74 6.98 2.08 2.89
N PRO A 75 7.63 2.26 1.72
CA PRO A 75 7.71 1.18 0.76
C PRO A 75 8.11 -0.08 1.51
N MET A 76 7.37 -1.18 1.33
CA MET A 76 7.85 -2.49 1.78
C MET A 76 9.24 -2.68 1.19
N GLU A 77 10.27 -2.38 1.98
CA GLU A 77 11.57 -2.97 1.80
C GLU A 77 11.30 -4.46 1.87
N ILE A 78 11.81 -5.19 0.88
CA ILE A 78 11.84 -6.64 0.94
C ILE A 78 12.88 -6.93 2.02
N VAL A 79 12.42 -6.87 3.26
CA VAL A 79 13.20 -7.24 4.42
C VAL A 79 13.23 -8.77 4.36
N ASP A 80 14.34 -9.29 3.86
CA ASP A 80 14.65 -10.71 3.78
C ASP A 80 14.87 -11.23 5.21
N VAL A 81 13.77 -11.45 5.93
CA VAL A 81 13.69 -11.83 7.35
C VAL A 81 12.49 -12.80 7.38
N VAL A 82 12.62 -14.11 7.61
CA VAL A 82 13.54 -14.86 8.48
C VAL A 82 13.62 -16.29 7.97
N ASP A 83 14.83 -16.80 7.70
CA ASP A 83 15.06 -18.21 7.33
C ASP A 83 14.89 -19.19 8.53
N ASP A 84 14.45 -18.69 9.68
CA ASP A 84 14.53 -19.37 10.98
C ASP A 84 13.20 -19.46 11.76
N ILE A 85 12.08 -18.91 11.23
CA ILE A 85 10.77 -19.00 11.92
C ILE A 85 9.92 -20.13 11.31
N TYR A 86 9.90 -20.31 9.99
CA TYR A 86 8.99 -21.24 9.33
C TYR A 86 9.71 -22.53 8.90
N GLN A 87 9.07 -23.67 9.18
CA GLN A 87 9.52 -24.96 8.68
C GLN A 87 8.97 -25.20 7.26
N PRO A 88 9.58 -26.08 6.44
CA PRO A 88 9.04 -26.40 5.12
C PRO A 88 7.57 -26.85 5.11
N SER A 89 7.11 -27.54 6.17
CA SER A 89 5.71 -27.94 6.36
C SER A 89 4.75 -26.78 6.65
N ASP A 90 5.26 -25.60 6.98
CA ASP A 90 4.47 -24.39 7.24
C ASP A 90 4.06 -23.69 5.93
N PHE A 91 4.54 -24.17 4.77
CA PHE A 91 4.21 -23.64 3.45
C PHE A 91 3.14 -24.49 2.74
N PRO A 92 2.32 -23.88 1.85
CA PRO A 92 1.29 -24.62 1.10
C PRO A 92 1.87 -25.76 0.28
N ASP A 93 1.11 -26.84 0.13
CA ASP A 93 1.58 -28.04 -0.60
C ASP A 93 1.87 -27.73 -2.08
N THR A 94 1.17 -26.75 -2.65
CA THR A 94 1.48 -26.19 -3.96
C THR A 94 2.23 -24.87 -3.77
N PRO A 95 3.57 -24.84 -3.98
CA PRO A 95 4.36 -23.65 -3.77
C PRO A 95 4.01 -22.59 -4.81
N VAL A 96 3.39 -21.51 -4.35
CA VAL A 96 3.20 -20.28 -5.15
C VAL A 96 4.10 -19.22 -4.53
N PRO A 97 5.00 -18.57 -5.30
CA PRO A 97 5.79 -17.48 -4.78
C PRO A 97 4.88 -16.38 -4.24
N MET A 98 4.96 -16.13 -2.94
CA MET A 98 4.11 -15.21 -2.21
C MET A 98 4.90 -14.52 -1.10
N LEU A 99 4.63 -13.24 -0.90
CA LEU A 99 4.96 -12.53 0.33
C LEU A 99 3.89 -12.80 1.37
N TYR A 100 4.32 -13.06 2.60
CA TYR A 100 3.44 -13.38 3.72
C TYR A 100 3.68 -12.42 4.89
N LYS A 101 2.59 -11.87 5.44
CA LYS A 101 2.56 -11.09 6.68
C LYS A 101 1.48 -11.69 7.57
N GLY A 102 1.84 -12.19 8.76
CA GLY A 102 0.91 -12.88 9.65
C GLY A 102 0.82 -12.29 11.06
N ALA A 103 -0.28 -12.56 11.76
CA ALA A 103 -0.48 -12.22 13.17
C ALA A 103 0.30 -13.14 14.14
N GLY A 104 0.98 -14.17 13.61
CA GLY A 104 1.74 -15.15 14.39
C GLY A 104 0.88 -16.27 14.99
N SER A 105 -0.20 -15.92 15.70
CA SER A 105 -1.11 -16.91 16.33
C SER A 105 -2.54 -16.39 16.56
N ILE A 106 -3.46 -17.33 16.79
CA ILE A 106 -4.82 -17.09 17.29
C ILE A 106 -5.11 -18.07 18.42
N SER A 107 -5.72 -17.62 19.51
CA SER A 107 -6.06 -18.54 20.60
C SER A 107 -7.17 -19.51 20.17
N THR A 108 -7.18 -20.70 20.76
CA THR A 108 -8.25 -21.69 20.52
C THR A 108 -9.64 -21.12 20.87
N THR A 109 -9.74 -20.31 21.93
CA THR A 109 -10.98 -19.65 22.34
C THR A 109 -11.43 -18.61 21.31
N GLU A 110 -10.53 -17.76 20.81
CA GLU A 110 -10.85 -16.81 19.74
C GLU A 110 -11.28 -17.52 18.46
N LYS A 111 -10.57 -18.57 18.04
CA LYS A 111 -10.93 -19.31 16.82
C LYS A 111 -12.31 -19.95 16.92
N ARG A 112 -12.69 -20.46 18.10
CA ARG A 112 -14.06 -20.96 18.34
C ARG A 112 -15.12 -19.85 18.30
N ALA A 113 -14.78 -18.66 18.80
CA ALA A 113 -15.67 -17.51 18.75
C ALA A 113 -15.81 -16.90 17.35
N LEU A 114 -14.87 -17.18 16.44
CA LEU A 114 -14.78 -16.63 15.09
C LEU A 114 -14.84 -17.76 14.03
N PRO A 115 -15.99 -18.43 13.86
CA PRO A 115 -16.08 -19.70 13.12
C PRO A 115 -16.03 -19.56 11.60
N PHE A 116 -16.01 -18.33 11.06
CA PHE A 116 -15.95 -18.10 9.62
C PHE A 116 -14.58 -17.56 9.22
N LYS A 117 -14.00 -18.13 8.17
CA LYS A 117 -12.82 -17.58 7.50
C LYS A 117 -13.27 -16.76 6.30
N VAL A 118 -12.89 -15.49 6.28
CA VAL A 118 -13.22 -14.55 5.20
C VAL A 118 -11.94 -14.12 4.50
N LYS A 119 -11.98 -14.08 3.18
CA LYS A 119 -10.93 -13.53 2.33
C LYS A 119 -11.45 -12.29 1.62
N VAL A 120 -10.69 -11.21 1.72
CA VAL A 120 -10.79 -10.03 0.86
C VAL A 120 -9.69 -10.17 -0.18
N THR A 121 -10.05 -10.32 -1.46
CA THR A 121 -9.08 -10.57 -2.53
C THR A 121 -9.05 -9.39 -3.49
N TRP A 122 -7.86 -8.89 -3.79
CA TRP A 122 -7.62 -7.86 -4.80
C TRP A 122 -6.72 -8.43 -5.90
N LYS A 123 -7.21 -8.48 -7.13
CA LYS A 123 -6.41 -8.92 -8.30
C LYS A 123 -5.68 -7.73 -8.93
N TYR A 124 -4.40 -7.89 -9.24
CA TYR A 124 -3.58 -6.86 -9.88
C TYR A 124 -2.93 -7.38 -11.16
N SER A 125 -2.54 -6.48 -12.06
CA SER A 125 -2.07 -6.82 -13.41
C SER A 125 -0.56 -6.66 -13.62
N SER A 126 0.20 -6.27 -12.59
CA SER A 126 1.65 -6.14 -12.69
C SER A 126 2.31 -7.48 -13.07
N LYS A 127 3.45 -7.39 -13.76
CA LYS A 127 4.19 -8.57 -14.27
C LYS A 127 4.93 -9.32 -13.16
N GLY A 128 5.26 -8.66 -12.06
CA GLY A 128 6.04 -9.21 -10.96
C GLY A 128 5.19 -9.73 -9.80
N LEU A 129 5.86 -10.19 -8.74
CA LEU A 129 5.20 -10.60 -7.49
C LEU A 129 4.59 -9.42 -6.74
N ILE A 130 5.12 -8.21 -6.93
CA ILE A 130 4.66 -7.01 -6.24
C ILE A 130 3.63 -6.27 -7.10
N PRO A 131 2.50 -5.79 -6.54
CA PRO A 131 1.57 -4.91 -7.23
C PRO A 131 2.25 -3.66 -7.79
N ALA A 132 1.71 -3.10 -8.86
CA ALA A 132 2.12 -1.78 -9.34
C ALA A 132 1.88 -0.73 -8.27
N LEU A 133 2.58 0.40 -8.33
CA LEU A 133 2.54 1.40 -7.27
C LEU A 133 1.13 1.95 -7.06
N ARG A 134 0.40 2.25 -8.13
CA ARG A 134 -1.01 2.69 -8.06
C ARG A 134 -1.88 1.70 -7.29
N ASP A 135 -1.76 0.41 -7.60
CA ASP A 135 -2.53 -0.63 -6.94
C ASP A 135 -2.12 -0.73 -5.47
N ARG A 136 -0.82 -0.71 -5.18
CA ARG A 136 -0.30 -0.74 -3.80
C ARG A 136 -0.85 0.41 -2.94
N VAL A 137 -0.84 1.64 -3.45
CA VAL A 137 -1.38 2.81 -2.72
C VAL A 137 -2.84 2.60 -2.35
N ARG A 138 -3.66 2.16 -3.31
CA ARG A 138 -5.09 1.91 -3.04
C ARG A 138 -5.31 0.70 -2.13
N MET A 139 -4.48 -0.33 -2.24
CA MET A 139 -4.52 -1.49 -1.34
C MET A 139 -4.18 -1.09 0.10
N ASP A 140 -3.18 -0.24 0.29
CA ASP A 140 -2.73 0.22 1.62
C ASP A 140 -3.78 1.17 2.24
N GLU A 141 -4.39 2.04 1.44
CA GLU A 141 -5.55 2.85 1.86
C GLU A 141 -6.72 1.97 2.31
N MET A 142 -7.08 0.96 1.51
CA MET A 142 -8.13 0.01 1.86
C MET A 142 -7.79 -0.75 3.14
N GLU A 143 -6.56 -1.25 3.27
CA GLU A 143 -6.07 -1.95 4.47
C GLU A 143 -6.25 -1.07 5.72
N ARG A 144 -5.87 0.21 5.64
CA ARG A 144 -6.02 1.19 6.73
C ARG A 144 -7.48 1.43 7.12
N LEU A 145 -8.42 1.32 6.18
CA LEU A 145 -9.85 1.47 6.44
C LEU A 145 -10.46 0.21 7.06
N ILE A 146 -10.18 -0.97 6.49
CA ILE A 146 -10.86 -2.21 6.89
C ILE A 146 -10.26 -2.83 8.15
N LEU A 147 -8.93 -2.82 8.33
CA LEU A 147 -8.30 -3.54 9.45
C LEU A 147 -8.81 -3.06 10.82
N PRO A 148 -8.73 -1.77 11.17
CA PRO A 148 -9.19 -1.30 12.47
C PRO A 148 -10.71 -1.45 12.62
N ALA A 149 -11.48 -1.22 11.55
CA ALA A 149 -12.94 -1.28 11.63
C ALA A 149 -13.49 -2.71 11.77
N MET A 150 -12.79 -3.71 11.24
CA MET A 150 -13.14 -5.13 11.44
C MET A 150 -12.72 -5.63 12.82
N GLN A 151 -11.67 -5.06 13.40
CA GLN A 151 -11.21 -5.42 14.75
C GLN A 151 -12.00 -4.69 15.83
N ASP A 152 -12.65 -3.57 15.50
CA ASP A 152 -13.54 -2.86 16.42
C ASP A 152 -14.62 -3.80 16.96
N LYS A 153 -14.82 -3.75 18.28
CA LYS A 153 -15.78 -4.59 19.03
C LYS A 153 -15.61 -6.11 18.81
N GLY A 154 -14.47 -6.54 18.27
CA GLY A 154 -14.15 -7.94 18.01
C GLY A 154 -15.06 -8.59 16.96
N LEU A 155 -15.50 -7.84 15.94
CA LEU A 155 -16.26 -8.40 14.82
C LEU A 155 -15.44 -9.51 14.12
N ALA A 156 -14.17 -9.22 13.86
CA ALA A 156 -13.22 -10.14 13.26
C ALA A 156 -11.79 -9.94 13.77
N LYS A 157 -10.96 -10.95 13.56
CA LYS A 157 -9.51 -10.94 13.78
C LYS A 157 -8.81 -11.12 12.45
N TRP A 158 -7.96 -10.17 12.09
CA TRP A 158 -7.02 -10.36 10.98
C TRP A 158 -5.99 -11.42 11.38
N VAL A 159 -5.71 -12.36 10.47
CA VAL A 159 -4.71 -13.40 10.71
C VAL A 159 -3.51 -13.30 9.78
N CYS A 160 -3.72 -12.89 8.54
CA CYS A 160 -2.62 -12.73 7.60
C CYS A 160 -3.02 -11.94 6.36
N THR A 161 -1.99 -11.41 5.69
CA THR A 161 -2.06 -10.87 4.33
C THR A 161 -1.04 -11.63 3.48
N VAL A 162 -1.47 -12.11 2.32
CA VAL A 162 -0.59 -12.75 1.32
C VAL A 162 -0.60 -11.94 0.04
N THR A 163 0.57 -11.76 -0.58
CA THR A 163 0.71 -11.06 -1.86
C THR A 163 1.51 -11.94 -2.82
N GLY A 164 0.91 -12.33 -3.94
CA GLY A 164 1.54 -13.16 -4.95
C GLY A 164 0.49 -13.79 -5.87
N GLY A 165 0.92 -14.47 -6.93
CA GLY A 165 -0.03 -15.07 -7.88
C GLY A 165 -0.98 -14.06 -8.54
N LYS A 166 -0.56 -12.80 -8.71
CA LYS A 166 -1.35 -11.67 -9.25
C LYS A 166 -2.53 -11.23 -8.37
N GLN A 167 -2.45 -11.52 -7.08
CA GLN A 167 -3.45 -11.07 -6.12
C GLN A 167 -2.85 -10.76 -4.75
N ARG A 168 -3.54 -9.88 -4.00
CA ARG A 168 -3.33 -9.68 -2.57
C ARG A 168 -4.58 -10.15 -1.85
N GLU A 169 -4.42 -10.98 -0.84
CA GLU A 169 -5.53 -11.46 0.00
C GLU A 169 -5.31 -11.02 1.45
N TRP A 170 -6.34 -10.43 2.06
CA TRP A 170 -6.42 -10.22 3.50
C TRP A 170 -7.37 -11.24 4.08
N ILE A 171 -6.90 -12.00 5.06
CA ILE A 171 -7.61 -13.14 5.61
C ILE A 171 -7.96 -12.85 7.06
N PHE A 172 -9.23 -13.09 7.39
CA PHE A 172 -9.82 -12.82 8.69
C PHE A 172 -10.56 -14.05 9.20
N TYR A 173 -10.60 -14.20 10.52
CA TYR A 173 -11.64 -14.99 11.19
C TYR A 173 -12.71 -14.04 11.73
N THR A 174 -13.99 -14.33 11.49
CA THR A 174 -15.13 -13.49 11.90
C THR A 174 -16.22 -14.30 12.60
N ARG A 175 -17.01 -13.60 13.43
CA ARG A 175 -18.22 -14.16 14.08
C ARG A 175 -19.34 -14.44 13.08
N SER A 176 -19.45 -13.61 12.05
CA SER A 176 -20.49 -13.66 11.02
C SER A 176 -19.90 -13.14 9.71
N ASP A 177 -20.07 -13.93 8.65
CA ASP A 177 -19.72 -13.56 7.28
C ASP A 177 -20.60 -12.43 6.75
N GLU A 178 -21.92 -12.50 6.97
CA GLU A 178 -22.85 -11.44 6.57
C GLU A 178 -22.52 -10.09 7.21
N ALA A 179 -22.27 -10.06 8.52
CA ALA A 179 -21.90 -8.84 9.23
C ALA A 179 -20.56 -8.27 8.74
N PHE A 180 -19.57 -9.14 8.49
CA PHE A 180 -18.28 -8.73 7.94
C PHE A 180 -18.42 -8.10 6.55
N ILE A 181 -19.17 -8.76 5.66
CA ILE A 181 -19.39 -8.29 4.29
C ILE A 181 -20.15 -6.94 4.30
N ALA A 182 -21.20 -6.84 5.11
CA ALA A 182 -21.97 -5.60 5.26
C ALA A 182 -21.10 -4.45 5.77
N GLN A 183 -20.32 -4.68 6.83
CA GLN A 183 -19.42 -3.68 7.39
C GLN A 183 -18.34 -3.26 6.37
N THR A 184 -17.75 -4.23 5.65
CA THR A 184 -16.72 -3.96 4.64
C THR A 184 -17.27 -3.06 3.53
N ARG A 185 -18.45 -3.40 3.01
CA ARG A 185 -19.13 -2.58 1.99
C ARG A 185 -19.45 -1.17 2.50
N ALA A 186 -19.92 -1.04 3.74
CA ALA A 186 -20.27 0.24 4.33
C ALA A 186 -19.06 1.18 4.52
N ILE A 187 -17.91 0.64 4.93
CA ILE A 187 -16.67 1.42 5.09
C ILE A 187 -16.16 1.87 3.72
N LEU A 188 -16.07 0.95 2.77
CA LEU A 188 -15.45 1.21 1.47
C LEU A 188 -16.33 2.09 0.55
N ALA A 189 -17.65 2.10 0.75
CA ALA A 189 -18.56 2.98 0.00
C ALA A 189 -18.23 4.48 0.17
N GLN A 190 -17.52 4.87 1.22
CA GLN A 190 -17.19 6.27 1.52
C GLN A 190 -15.99 6.80 0.70
N THR A 191 -15.11 5.92 0.23
CA THR A 191 -13.84 6.28 -0.42
C THR A 191 -13.75 5.84 -1.88
N GLY A 192 -14.84 5.26 -2.41
CA GLY A 192 -15.01 4.91 -3.82
C GLY A 192 -14.89 3.41 -4.09
N PRO A 193 -15.02 3.00 -5.36
CA PRO A 193 -15.00 1.57 -5.70
C PRO A 193 -13.61 0.98 -5.50
N TYR A 194 -13.59 -0.22 -4.91
CA TYR A 194 -12.41 -1.08 -4.83
C TYR A 194 -12.68 -2.38 -5.59
N PRO A 195 -11.74 -2.86 -6.42
CA PRO A 195 -11.90 -4.07 -7.22
C PRO A 195 -11.64 -5.33 -6.38
N ILE A 196 -12.41 -5.48 -5.30
CA ILE A 196 -12.27 -6.59 -4.38
C ILE A 196 -13.34 -7.66 -4.58
N GLU A 197 -12.92 -8.91 -4.38
CA GLU A 197 -13.79 -10.06 -4.25
C GLU A 197 -13.84 -10.47 -2.77
N LEU A 198 -15.04 -10.70 -2.25
CA LEU A 198 -15.25 -11.18 -0.88
C LEU A 198 -15.70 -12.63 -0.94
N SER A 199 -14.99 -13.51 -0.24
CA SER A 199 -15.40 -14.89 -0.07
C SER A 199 -15.36 -15.27 1.41
N ALA A 200 -16.33 -16.06 1.83
CA ALA A 200 -16.46 -16.52 3.20
C ALA A 200 -16.74 -18.02 3.21
N ARG A 201 -16.17 -18.72 4.19
CA ARG A 201 -16.50 -20.12 4.45
C ARG A 201 -16.55 -20.36 5.95
N LYS A 202 -17.48 -21.22 6.36
CA LYS A 202 -17.50 -21.73 7.73
C LYS A 202 -16.38 -22.74 7.89
N GLU A 203 -15.55 -22.55 8.89
CA GLU A 203 -14.47 -23.48 9.18
C GLU A 203 -15.00 -24.68 9.95
N PRO A 204 -14.42 -25.87 9.74
CA PRO A 204 -14.68 -27.01 10.59
C PRO A 204 -14.45 -26.63 12.06
N ALA A 205 -15.35 -27.08 12.94
CA ALA A 205 -15.09 -26.98 14.36
C ALA A 205 -13.77 -27.70 14.66
N LEU A 206 -12.94 -27.13 15.53
CA LEU A 206 -11.72 -27.79 15.99
C LEU A 206 -12.10 -29.17 16.50
N SER A 207 -11.66 -30.23 15.81
CA SER A 207 -12.03 -31.59 16.13
C SER A 207 -11.51 -31.93 17.52
N THR A 208 -12.37 -32.56 18.33
CA THR A 208 -12.01 -33.11 19.64
C THR A 208 -11.11 -34.36 19.51
N GLU A 209 -10.70 -34.73 18.30
CA GLU A 209 -10.01 -35.99 17.94
C GLU A 209 -8.48 -35.96 18.16
N MET A 210 -7.95 -34.97 18.86
CA MET A 210 -6.64 -35.09 19.54
C MET A 210 -6.77 -35.76 20.94
N GLN A 211 -7.81 -36.58 21.15
CA GLN A 211 -7.99 -37.42 22.34
C GLN A 211 -7.03 -38.64 22.40
N SER A 212 -5.81 -38.48 21.89
CA SER A 212 -4.67 -39.30 22.29
C SER A 212 -3.56 -38.39 22.83
N GLY A 213 -3.75 -37.93 24.08
CA GLY A 213 -2.65 -37.51 24.95
C GLY A 213 -2.19 -36.05 24.92
N GLU A 214 -2.53 -35.24 23.91
CA GLU A 214 -2.09 -33.84 23.85
C GLU A 214 -3.29 -32.87 23.94
N SER A 215 -3.34 -32.09 25.03
CA SER A 215 -4.24 -30.95 25.16
C SER A 215 -4.10 -30.05 23.92
N LEU A 216 -5.24 -29.63 23.33
CA LEU A 216 -5.24 -28.64 22.25
C LEU A 216 -4.35 -27.45 22.63
N PRO A 217 -3.47 -26.98 21.73
CA PRO A 217 -2.60 -25.87 22.04
C PRO A 217 -3.45 -24.63 22.37
N GLU A 218 -3.06 -23.91 23.42
CA GLU A 218 -3.73 -22.68 23.85
C GLU A 218 -3.76 -21.65 22.71
N ASN A 219 -2.68 -21.63 21.92
CA ASN A 219 -2.50 -20.80 20.74
C ASN A 219 -2.27 -21.65 19.49
N ILE A 220 -3.08 -21.41 18.47
CA ILE A 220 -2.95 -21.98 17.14
C ILE A 220 -2.04 -21.07 16.34
N ARG A 221 -0.94 -21.60 15.85
CA ARG A 221 0.04 -20.86 15.04
C ARG A 221 -0.55 -20.53 13.67
N ILE A 222 -0.39 -19.29 13.21
CA ILE A 222 -0.74 -18.88 11.84
C ILE A 222 0.53 -18.95 10.97
N THR A 223 0.55 -19.96 10.12
CA THR A 223 1.59 -20.26 9.14
C THR A 223 1.14 -19.86 7.74
N PRO A 224 2.04 -19.69 6.76
CA PRO A 224 1.64 -19.49 5.36
C PRO A 224 0.61 -20.51 4.86
N LYS A 225 0.79 -21.80 5.20
CA LYS A 225 -0.15 -22.89 4.90
C LYS A 225 -1.53 -22.67 5.51
N THR A 226 -1.61 -22.56 6.84
CA THR A 226 -2.91 -22.40 7.55
C THR A 226 -3.60 -21.06 7.26
N CYS A 227 -2.83 -20.06 6.87
CA CYS A 227 -3.33 -18.78 6.38
C CYS A 227 -4.11 -18.96 5.09
N VAL A 228 -3.56 -19.63 4.06
CA VAL A 228 -4.20 -19.69 2.74
C VAL A 228 -5.17 -20.86 2.57
N GLU A 229 -4.90 -21.99 3.21
CA GLU A 229 -5.68 -23.23 3.10
C GLU A 229 -6.92 -23.24 3.97
#